data_AF-A0A969T2N8-F1
#
_entry.id   AF-A0A969T2N8-F1
#
_cell.length_a   1.000
_cell.length_b   1.000
_cell.length_c   1.000
_cell.angle_alpha   90.00
_cell.angle_beta   90.00
_cell.angle_gamma   90.00
#
_symmetry.space_group_name_H-M   'P 1'
#
loop_
_entity.id
_entity.type
_entity.pdbx_description
1 polymer ?
#
loop_
_entity_poly.entity_id
_entity_poly.type
_entity_poly.pdbx_seq_one_letter_code
_entity_poly.pdbx_strand_id
1 'polypeptide(L)'
;MKDSSVVLLDHVSKIYPTAKGEFYAVRDVTIEVQPGEFYSLLGSSGSGKTTTLRLIGGFEIPEYGQVWISGEDVTTLPPYRRNVHTVFQSYALFPHLTVAQNIAYPLVIAKVPKAEIAPQVEEALRMFQITGLGDRRPSQLSGGQQQRVALARALISRPKVLLLDEPLSALDAKIREEVRQELRALQRQTNLTFVYVTHDQEEALALSDRIAVMHNGQVEQIGSPKTIYNRPASLFVAQFIGKANFFTGEVVAQQADLLQVNVAGTLVKATAPTHTPVLGETVTLMIRPEQVQIRAAEVEPNPRLTQISGKTTAVTYVGQLLQIQIETAVGSLMATQLSGSDPAGAVTLSWTADHCIVISPSE
;
A
#
# COMPACT_ATOMS: atom_id res chain seq x y z
N MET A 1 -25.48 -7.70 0.55
CA MET A 1 -24.16 -7.03 0.45
C MET A 1 -23.26 -7.28 1.67
N LYS A 2 -23.78 -7.62 2.86
CA LYS A 2 -22.95 -8.05 4.02
C LYS A 2 -22.37 -9.47 3.94
N ASP A 3 -22.85 -10.32 3.01
CA ASP A 3 -22.53 -11.77 2.99
C ASP A 3 -21.27 -12.18 2.21
N SER A 4 -20.56 -11.27 1.52
CA SER A 4 -19.38 -11.65 0.72
C SER A 4 -18.03 -11.29 1.35
N SER A 5 -17.98 -10.31 2.26
CA SER A 5 -16.72 -9.87 2.89
C SER A 5 -16.38 -10.70 4.13
N VAL A 6 -15.10 -10.97 4.33
CA VAL A 6 -14.58 -11.68 5.51
C VAL A 6 -14.25 -10.71 6.65
N VAL A 7 -13.93 -9.45 6.34
CA VAL A 7 -13.84 -8.34 7.29
C VAL A 7 -14.63 -7.16 6.73
N LEU A 8 -15.49 -6.57 7.55
CA LEU A 8 -16.20 -5.33 7.25
C LEU A 8 -16.06 -4.38 8.45
N LEU A 9 -15.52 -3.19 8.19
CA LEU A 9 -15.68 -2.03 9.05
C LEU A 9 -16.81 -1.20 8.46
N ASP A 10 -17.85 -0.94 9.24
CA ASP A 10 -19.05 -0.21 8.83
C ASP A 10 -19.10 1.11 9.61
N HIS A 11 -18.69 2.21 8.97
CA HIS A 11 -18.66 3.58 9.53
C HIS A 11 -17.92 3.68 10.88
N VAL A 12 -16.76 3.02 10.98
CA VAL A 12 -16.04 2.89 12.25
C VAL A 12 -15.26 4.15 12.60
N SER A 13 -15.40 4.61 13.85
CA SER A 13 -14.59 5.72 14.39
C SER A 13 -13.93 5.34 15.71
N LYS A 14 -12.67 5.74 15.86
CA LYS A 14 -11.89 5.64 17.10
C LYS A 14 -11.36 6.99 17.54
N ILE A 15 -11.70 7.36 18.77
CA ILE A 15 -11.37 8.63 19.41
C ILE A 15 -10.49 8.35 20.63
N TYR A 16 -9.39 9.10 20.75
CA TYR A 16 -8.56 9.11 21.95
C TYR A 16 -8.65 10.45 22.67
N PRO A 17 -8.73 10.45 24.02
CA PRO A 17 -8.63 11.68 24.78
C PRO A 17 -7.19 12.20 24.73
N THR A 18 -7.02 13.50 24.50
CA THR A 18 -5.74 14.20 24.55
C THR A 18 -5.83 15.43 25.44
N ALA A 19 -4.68 15.99 25.83
CA ALA A 19 -4.64 17.23 26.61
C ALA A 19 -5.31 18.43 25.91
N LYS A 20 -5.53 18.36 24.58
CA LYS A 20 -6.15 19.41 23.77
C LYS A 20 -7.60 19.07 23.36
N GLY A 21 -8.19 17.99 23.88
CA GLY A 21 -9.52 17.50 23.52
C GLY A 21 -9.48 16.13 22.84
N GLU A 22 -10.53 15.82 22.10
CA GLU A 22 -10.70 14.54 21.42
C GLU A 22 -9.89 14.47 20.11
N PHE A 23 -9.15 13.37 19.92
CA PHE A 23 -8.41 13.09 18.69
C PHE A 23 -9.01 11.88 17.97
N TYR A 24 -9.51 12.09 16.76
CA TYR A 24 -10.00 11.02 15.90
C TYR A 24 -8.82 10.31 15.24
N ALA A 25 -8.42 9.16 15.80
CA ALA A 25 -7.40 8.31 15.18
C ALA A 25 -7.95 7.53 13.97
N VAL A 26 -9.25 7.23 14.00
CA VAL A 26 -10.01 6.67 12.88
C VAL A 26 -11.34 7.44 12.84
N ARG A 27 -11.74 7.92 11.67
CA ARG A 27 -12.97 8.70 11.49
C ARG A 27 -13.75 8.14 10.31
N ASP A 28 -14.94 7.63 10.60
CA ASP A 28 -15.92 7.17 9.63
C ASP A 28 -15.34 6.22 8.56
N VAL A 29 -14.54 5.24 9.00
CA VAL A 29 -13.85 4.32 8.10
C VAL A 29 -14.76 3.15 7.75
N THR A 30 -15.00 3.01 6.45
CA THR A 30 -15.68 1.86 5.85
C THR A 30 -14.71 1.08 4.96
N ILE A 31 -14.45 -0.18 5.32
CA ILE A 31 -13.51 -1.06 4.61
C ILE A 31 -14.14 -2.44 4.47
N GLU A 32 -14.04 -3.01 3.26
CA GLU A 32 -14.47 -4.36 2.94
C GLU A 32 -13.30 -5.19 2.40
N VAL A 33 -12.97 -6.25 3.12
CA VAL A 33 -11.96 -7.24 2.74
C VAL A 33 -12.65 -8.51 2.29
N GLN A 34 -12.30 -9.00 1.12
CA GLN A 34 -12.85 -10.21 0.53
C GLN A 34 -12.07 -11.47 1.01
N PRO A 35 -12.70 -12.65 1.05
CA PRO A 35 -12.02 -13.90 1.38
C PRO A 35 -10.83 -14.17 0.46
N GLY A 36 -9.69 -14.51 1.06
CA GLY A 36 -8.46 -14.81 0.31
C GLY A 36 -7.77 -13.57 -0.26
N GLU A 37 -8.21 -12.35 0.07
CA GLU A 37 -7.59 -11.12 -0.41
C GLU A 37 -6.31 -10.77 0.37
N PHE A 38 -5.28 -10.27 -0.31
CA PHE A 38 -4.18 -9.54 0.32
C PHE A 38 -4.51 -8.05 0.33
N TYR A 39 -5.08 -7.56 1.44
CA TYR A 39 -5.54 -6.20 1.58
C TYR A 39 -4.55 -5.36 2.39
N SER A 40 -4.06 -4.24 1.83
CA SER A 40 -3.12 -3.37 2.54
C SER A 40 -3.73 -2.07 3.02
N LEU A 41 -3.43 -1.69 4.26
CA LEU A 41 -3.60 -0.35 4.80
C LEU A 41 -2.27 0.38 4.60
N LEU A 42 -2.29 1.43 3.79
CA LEU A 42 -1.11 2.22 3.42
C LEU A 42 -1.29 3.68 3.83
N GLY A 43 -0.25 4.36 4.27
CA GLY A 43 -0.32 5.77 4.65
C GLY A 43 0.85 6.20 5.52
N SER A 44 1.00 7.50 5.76
CA SER A 44 2.06 8.07 6.59
C SER A 44 1.95 7.65 8.06
N SER A 45 3.00 7.93 8.85
CA SER A 45 2.93 7.74 10.31
C SER A 45 1.76 8.55 10.89
N GLY A 46 0.99 7.95 11.79
CA GLY A 46 -0.18 8.60 12.40
C GLY A 46 -1.45 8.63 11.54
N SER A 47 -1.47 8.02 10.35
CA SER A 47 -2.66 8.03 9.48
C SER A 47 -3.83 7.15 9.94
N GLY A 48 -3.68 6.39 11.04
CA GLY A 48 -4.74 5.55 11.62
C GLY A 48 -4.60 4.04 11.33
N LYS A 49 -3.65 3.60 10.50
CA LYS A 49 -3.51 2.18 10.06
C LYS A 49 -3.46 1.16 11.20
N THR A 50 -2.55 1.35 12.15
CA THR A 50 -2.37 0.44 13.29
C THR A 50 -3.60 0.47 14.20
N THR A 51 -4.25 1.63 14.37
CA THR A 51 -5.51 1.72 15.11
C THR A 51 -6.61 0.93 14.40
N THR A 52 -6.77 1.06 13.07
CA THR A 52 -7.69 0.26 12.25
C THR A 52 -7.41 -1.23 12.39
N LEU A 53 -6.14 -1.66 12.33
CA LEU A 53 -5.76 -3.05 12.51
C LEU A 53 -6.10 -3.57 13.92
N ARG A 54 -5.86 -2.75 14.96
CA ARG A 54 -6.20 -3.07 16.35
C ARG A 54 -7.70 -3.15 16.60
N LEU A 55 -8.49 -2.33 15.90
CA LEU A 55 -9.95 -2.41 15.90
C LEU A 55 -10.44 -3.73 15.29
N ILE A 56 -9.80 -4.24 14.23
CA ILE A 56 -10.11 -5.58 13.68
C ILE A 56 -9.69 -6.68 14.67
N GLY A 57 -8.49 -6.56 15.25
CA GLY A 57 -7.94 -7.53 16.21
C GLY A 57 -8.61 -7.52 17.60
N GLY A 58 -9.44 -6.52 17.90
CA GLY A 58 -10.12 -6.35 19.19
C GLY A 58 -9.25 -5.80 20.32
N PHE A 59 -8.07 -5.27 19.98
CA PHE A 59 -7.20 -4.58 20.94
C PHE A 59 -7.68 -3.17 21.25
N GLU A 60 -8.58 -2.64 20.44
CA GLU A 60 -9.28 -1.38 20.62
C GLU A 60 -10.78 -1.61 20.36
N ILE A 61 -11.62 -0.82 21.02
CA ILE A 61 -13.07 -0.80 20.83
C ILE A 61 -13.43 0.55 20.19
N PRO A 62 -14.18 0.59 19.08
CA PRO A 62 -14.58 1.84 18.46
C PRO A 62 -15.67 2.55 19.28
N GLU A 63 -15.70 3.88 19.23
CA GLU A 63 -16.79 4.68 19.80
C GLU A 63 -18.03 4.67 18.90
N TYR A 64 -17.85 4.53 17.58
CA TYR A 64 -18.93 4.49 16.59
C TYR A 64 -18.67 3.43 15.52
N GLY A 65 -19.75 2.97 14.88
CA GLY A 65 -19.72 1.97 13.82
C GLY A 65 -19.61 0.54 14.32
N GLN A 66 -19.49 -0.41 13.40
CA GLN A 66 -19.43 -1.84 13.70
C GLN A 66 -18.27 -2.54 13.00
N VAL A 67 -17.70 -3.54 13.66
CA VAL A 67 -16.67 -4.42 13.11
C VAL A 67 -17.25 -5.82 12.95
N TRP A 68 -17.29 -6.31 11.73
CA TRP A 68 -17.80 -7.63 11.37
C TRP A 68 -16.66 -8.52 10.87
N ILE A 69 -16.64 -9.78 11.30
CA ILE A 69 -15.68 -10.78 10.83
C ILE A 69 -16.44 -12.05 10.47
N SER A 70 -16.36 -12.47 9.20
CA SER A 70 -17.06 -13.65 8.67
C SER A 70 -18.57 -13.67 8.98
N GLY A 71 -19.21 -12.50 8.90
CA GLY A 71 -20.65 -12.34 9.17
C GLY A 71 -21.05 -12.19 10.64
N GLU A 72 -20.10 -12.29 11.58
CA GLU A 72 -20.34 -12.07 13.02
C GLU A 72 -19.96 -10.65 13.42
N ASP A 73 -20.84 -9.95 14.15
CA ASP A 73 -20.50 -8.67 14.79
C ASP A 73 -19.54 -8.95 15.96
N VAL A 74 -18.29 -8.53 15.82
CA VAL A 74 -17.24 -8.73 16.81
C VAL A 74 -16.89 -7.45 17.56
N THR A 75 -17.66 -6.37 17.38
CA THR A 75 -17.30 -5.00 17.80
C THR A 75 -16.83 -4.93 19.25
N THR A 76 -17.54 -5.60 20.17
CA THR A 76 -17.22 -5.62 21.60
C THR A 76 -16.49 -6.89 22.05
N LEU A 77 -16.20 -7.82 21.13
CA LEU A 77 -15.50 -9.07 21.48
C LEU A 77 -14.01 -8.79 21.75
N PRO A 78 -13.44 -9.36 22.82
CA PRO A 78 -12.01 -9.25 23.09
C PRO A 78 -11.18 -10.07 22.09
N PRO A 79 -9.86 -9.80 21.96
CA PRO A 79 -9.02 -10.41 20.93
C PRO A 79 -9.06 -11.93 20.87
N TYR A 80 -9.03 -12.59 22.04
CA TYR A 80 -9.00 -14.06 22.15
C TYR A 80 -10.32 -14.74 21.75
N ARG A 81 -11.40 -13.99 21.52
CA ARG A 81 -12.67 -14.50 20.99
C ARG A 81 -12.89 -14.19 19.51
N ARG A 82 -11.98 -13.45 18.87
CA ARG A 82 -12.08 -13.13 17.45
C ARG A 82 -11.37 -14.20 16.63
N ASN A 83 -11.96 -14.61 15.51
CA ASN A 83 -11.37 -15.60 14.61
C ASN A 83 -10.30 -15.00 13.69
N VAL A 84 -9.35 -14.28 14.29
CA VAL A 84 -8.23 -13.62 13.62
C VAL A 84 -6.95 -13.86 14.41
N HIS A 85 -5.82 -13.70 13.75
CA HIS A 85 -4.53 -13.72 14.42
C HIS A 85 -3.73 -12.49 14.04
N THR A 86 -3.08 -11.85 15.02
CA THR A 86 -2.26 -10.66 14.78
C THR A 86 -0.78 -10.96 14.95
N VAL A 87 0.02 -10.57 13.97
CA VAL A 87 1.48 -10.54 14.04
C VAL A 87 1.90 -9.09 14.18
N PHE A 88 2.45 -8.76 15.35
CA PHE A 88 2.92 -7.43 15.67
C PHE A 88 4.31 -7.15 15.12
N GLN A 89 4.67 -5.88 15.00
CA GLN A 89 5.96 -5.38 14.50
C GLN A 89 7.19 -5.99 15.20
N SER A 90 7.11 -6.28 16.51
CA SER A 90 8.21 -6.91 17.27
C SER A 90 8.17 -8.44 17.26
N TYR A 91 7.33 -9.04 16.41
CA TYR A 91 6.98 -10.47 16.33
C TYR A 91 6.35 -11.07 17.61
N ALA A 92 6.48 -10.39 18.75
CA ALA A 92 5.97 -10.78 20.06
C ALA A 92 6.26 -12.25 20.40
N LEU A 93 7.43 -12.76 20.04
CA LEU A 93 7.84 -14.12 20.40
C LEU A 93 8.11 -14.21 21.90
N PHE A 94 7.70 -15.32 22.53
CA PHE A 94 7.96 -15.55 23.95
C PHE A 94 9.44 -15.92 24.13
N PRO A 95 10.26 -15.07 24.77
CA PRO A 95 11.72 -15.23 24.79
C PRO A 95 12.17 -16.44 25.63
N HIS A 96 11.33 -16.88 26.56
CA HIS A 96 11.58 -18.00 27.46
C HIS A 96 11.14 -19.36 26.86
N LEU A 97 10.42 -19.36 25.74
CA LEU A 97 9.98 -20.56 25.04
C LEU A 97 10.90 -20.87 23.85
N THR A 98 11.05 -22.15 23.51
CA THR A 98 11.72 -22.55 22.27
C THR A 98 10.86 -22.20 21.04
N VAL A 99 11.42 -22.34 19.85
CA VAL A 99 10.67 -22.17 18.59
C VAL A 99 9.47 -23.11 18.54
N ALA A 100 9.66 -24.40 18.81
CA ALA A 100 8.59 -25.38 18.79
C ALA A 100 7.50 -25.04 19.82
N GLN A 101 7.89 -24.55 21.01
CA GLN A 101 6.95 -24.12 22.04
C GLN A 101 6.20 -22.83 21.66
N ASN A 102 6.88 -21.87 21.04
CA ASN A 102 6.24 -20.67 20.51
C ASN A 102 5.15 -21.04 19.49
N ILE A 103 5.47 -21.92 18.54
CA ILE A 103 4.55 -22.39 17.51
C ILE A 103 3.40 -23.19 18.14
N ALA A 104 3.68 -24.07 19.11
CA ALA A 104 2.65 -24.89 19.77
C ALA A 104 1.68 -24.10 20.65
N TYR A 105 2.07 -22.91 21.11
CA TYR A 105 1.37 -22.18 22.17
C TYR A 105 -0.13 -21.96 21.91
N PRO A 106 -0.59 -21.55 20.71
CA PRO A 106 -2.02 -21.39 20.44
C PRO A 106 -2.81 -22.70 20.57
N LEU A 107 -2.23 -23.84 20.18
CA LEU A 107 -2.86 -25.16 20.32
C LEU A 107 -3.02 -25.56 21.78
N VAL A 108 -2.02 -25.25 22.62
CA VAL A 108 -2.05 -25.52 24.06
C VAL A 108 -3.18 -24.71 24.73
N ILE A 109 -3.31 -23.43 24.39
CA ILE A 109 -4.37 -22.56 24.91
C ILE A 109 -5.76 -23.03 24.44
N ALA A 110 -5.86 -23.50 23.20
CA ALA A 110 -7.07 -24.11 22.65
C ALA A 110 -7.36 -25.53 23.21
N LYS A 111 -6.51 -26.05 24.13
CA LYS A 111 -6.63 -27.37 24.76
C LYS A 111 -6.68 -28.53 23.76
N VAL A 112 -5.97 -28.39 22.64
CA VAL A 112 -5.81 -29.48 21.67
C VAL A 112 -5.11 -30.69 22.33
N PRO A 113 -5.53 -31.94 22.06
CA PRO A 113 -4.91 -33.12 22.66
C PRO A 113 -3.39 -33.15 22.42
N LYS A 114 -2.62 -33.46 23.47
CA LYS A 114 -1.14 -33.43 23.43
C LYS A 114 -0.54 -34.28 22.30
N ALA A 115 -1.20 -35.40 21.96
CA ALA A 115 -0.77 -36.29 20.87
C ALA A 115 -0.86 -35.64 19.48
N GLU A 116 -1.72 -34.64 19.29
CA GLU A 116 -1.91 -33.95 18.01
C GLU A 116 -1.01 -32.73 17.83
N ILE A 117 -0.43 -32.20 18.91
CA ILE A 117 0.36 -30.97 18.87
C ILE A 117 1.70 -31.19 18.14
N ALA A 118 2.46 -32.23 18.52
CA ALA A 118 3.80 -32.43 17.96
C ALA A 118 3.79 -32.63 16.42
N PRO A 119 2.89 -33.44 15.82
CA PRO A 119 2.80 -33.55 14.38
C PRO A 119 2.47 -32.22 13.68
N GLN A 120 1.58 -31.40 14.26
CA GLN A 120 1.23 -30.10 13.68
C GLN A 120 2.38 -29.08 13.76
N VAL A 121 3.15 -29.12 14.85
CA VAL A 121 4.34 -28.26 14.99
C VAL A 121 5.42 -28.67 13.99
N GLU A 122 5.65 -29.97 13.80
CA GLU A 122 6.60 -30.47 12.81
C GLU A 122 6.22 -30.06 11.38
N GLU A 123 4.93 -30.18 11.04
CA GLU A 123 4.39 -29.70 9.76
C GLU A 123 4.61 -28.20 9.58
N ALA A 124 4.33 -27.40 10.61
CA ALA A 124 4.57 -25.96 10.57
C ALA A 124 6.06 -25.64 10.40
N LEU A 125 6.96 -26.33 11.10
CA LEU A 125 8.40 -26.11 10.95
C LEU A 125 8.87 -26.36 9.51
N ARG A 126 8.32 -27.39 8.85
CA ARG A 126 8.61 -27.70 7.45
C ARG A 126 8.02 -26.66 6.49
N MET A 127 6.75 -26.33 6.66
CA MET A 127 6.03 -25.37 5.81
C MET A 127 6.70 -24.00 5.79
N PHE A 128 7.17 -23.53 6.96
CA PHE A 128 7.84 -22.23 7.11
C PHE A 128 9.36 -22.31 6.92
N GLN A 129 9.90 -23.42 6.42
CA GLN A 129 11.33 -23.60 6.14
C GLN A 129 12.24 -23.25 7.34
N ILE A 130 11.83 -23.69 8.54
CA ILE A 130 12.55 -23.52 9.81
C ILE A 130 12.80 -24.88 10.49
N THR A 131 12.83 -25.96 9.70
CA THR A 131 13.21 -27.30 10.13
C THR A 131 14.58 -27.29 10.83
N GLY A 132 14.70 -28.03 11.94
CA GLY A 132 15.93 -28.09 12.74
C GLY A 132 16.16 -26.90 13.68
N LEU A 133 15.27 -25.89 13.69
CA LEU A 133 15.35 -24.75 14.61
C LEU A 133 14.45 -24.91 15.85
N GLY A 134 13.69 -26.00 15.96
CA GLY A 134 12.65 -26.22 16.98
C GLY A 134 13.12 -26.04 18.42
N ASP A 135 14.35 -26.46 18.74
CA ASP A 135 14.93 -26.39 20.09
C ASP A 135 15.60 -25.05 20.41
N ARG A 136 15.77 -24.18 19.42
CA ARG A 136 16.36 -22.85 19.61
C ARG A 136 15.39 -21.92 20.31
N ARG A 137 15.94 -20.90 20.97
CA ARG A 137 15.18 -19.75 21.51
C ARG A 137 15.18 -18.58 20.52
N PRO A 138 14.21 -17.64 20.60
CA PRO A 138 14.13 -16.50 19.69
C PRO A 138 15.43 -15.68 19.56
N SER A 139 16.18 -15.52 20.66
CA SER A 139 17.47 -14.79 20.66
C SER A 139 18.59 -15.46 19.84
N GLN A 140 18.40 -16.72 19.43
CA GLN A 140 19.37 -17.49 18.62
C GLN A 140 18.99 -17.52 17.12
N LEU A 141 18.02 -16.71 16.71
CA LEU A 141 17.47 -16.66 15.36
C LEU A 141 17.78 -15.32 14.69
N SER A 142 17.93 -15.33 13.37
CA SER A 142 17.93 -14.10 12.57
C SER A 142 16.53 -13.43 12.56
N GLY A 143 16.45 -12.17 12.15
CA GLY A 143 15.17 -11.45 12.05
C GLY A 143 14.14 -12.16 11.15
N GLY A 144 14.56 -12.62 9.97
CA GLY A 144 13.70 -13.39 9.06
C GLY A 144 13.27 -14.75 9.65
N GLN A 145 14.15 -15.41 10.41
CA GLN A 145 13.78 -16.64 11.12
C GLN A 145 12.75 -16.37 12.23
N GLN A 146 12.91 -15.29 13.02
CA GLN A 146 11.93 -14.91 14.04
C GLN A 146 10.56 -14.62 13.40
N GLN A 147 10.54 -13.94 12.26
CA GLN A 147 9.32 -13.67 11.54
C GLN A 147 8.64 -14.96 11.06
N ARG A 148 9.38 -15.89 10.46
CA ARG A 148 8.85 -17.21 10.04
C ARG A 148 8.26 -17.97 11.23
N VAL A 149 8.90 -17.91 12.41
CA VAL A 149 8.35 -18.49 13.65
C VAL A 149 7.05 -17.79 14.08
N ALA A 150 6.97 -16.47 13.98
CA ALA A 150 5.78 -15.72 14.33
C ALA A 150 4.60 -16.00 13.38
N LEU A 151 4.87 -16.12 12.07
CA LEU A 151 3.89 -16.54 11.07
C LEU A 151 3.44 -17.98 11.29
N ALA A 152 4.36 -18.91 11.53
CA ALA A 152 4.05 -20.31 11.84
C ALA A 152 3.15 -20.41 13.08
N ARG A 153 3.49 -19.68 14.14
CA ARG A 153 2.66 -19.59 15.36
C ARG A 153 1.26 -19.04 15.04
N ALA A 154 1.16 -17.99 14.23
CA ALA A 154 -0.13 -17.41 13.91
C ALA A 154 -1.02 -18.39 13.09
N LEU A 155 -0.41 -19.13 12.18
CA LEU A 155 -1.10 -19.94 11.19
C LEU A 155 -1.40 -21.38 11.62
N ILE A 156 -0.74 -21.88 12.66
CA ILE A 156 -1.04 -23.22 13.19
C ILE A 156 -2.50 -23.37 13.65
N SER A 157 -3.12 -22.26 14.08
CA SER A 157 -4.52 -22.20 14.50
C SER A 157 -5.52 -22.09 13.35
N ARG A 158 -5.05 -22.00 12.09
CA ARG A 158 -5.86 -21.83 10.87
C ARG A 158 -6.91 -20.71 10.99
N PRO A 159 -6.49 -19.46 11.29
CA PRO A 159 -7.40 -18.34 11.45
C PRO A 159 -8.11 -17.98 10.13
N LYS A 160 -9.26 -17.30 10.20
CA LYS A 160 -9.94 -16.78 8.99
C LYS A 160 -9.20 -15.59 8.36
N VAL A 161 -8.56 -14.78 9.20
CA VAL A 161 -7.84 -13.57 8.78
C VAL A 161 -6.53 -13.45 9.55
N LEU A 162 -5.47 -13.15 8.82
CA LEU A 162 -4.16 -12.81 9.38
C LEU A 162 -3.95 -11.29 9.31
N LEU A 163 -3.70 -10.68 10.46
CA LEU A 163 -3.44 -9.25 10.62
C LEU A 163 -1.93 -9.05 10.80
N LEU A 164 -1.32 -8.21 9.98
CA LEU A 164 0.12 -7.98 9.97
C LEU A 164 0.42 -6.49 10.20
N ASP A 165 1.05 -6.16 11.32
CA ASP A 165 1.37 -4.77 11.70
C ASP A 165 2.84 -4.45 11.39
N GLU A 166 3.10 -3.83 10.25
CA GLU A 166 4.45 -3.47 9.76
C GLU A 166 5.51 -4.59 9.92
N PRO A 167 5.21 -5.84 9.52
CA PRO A 167 6.04 -6.99 9.88
C PRO A 167 7.42 -6.99 9.21
N LEU A 168 7.66 -6.09 8.24
CA LEU A 168 8.90 -6.01 7.47
C LEU A 168 9.76 -4.78 7.81
N SER A 169 9.28 -3.89 8.67
CA SER A 169 9.91 -2.57 8.88
C SER A 169 11.34 -2.65 9.43
N ALA A 170 11.64 -3.70 10.20
CA ALA A 170 12.93 -3.89 10.86
C ALA A 170 13.96 -4.69 10.03
N LEU A 171 13.60 -5.11 8.81
CA LEU A 171 14.45 -5.93 7.95
C LEU A 171 15.23 -5.08 6.95
N ASP A 172 16.46 -5.49 6.63
CA ASP A 172 17.23 -4.90 5.54
C ASP A 172 16.59 -5.18 4.18
N ALA A 173 16.97 -4.41 3.15
CA ALA A 173 16.32 -4.43 1.85
C ALA A 173 16.33 -5.82 1.16
N LYS A 174 17.42 -6.58 1.30
CA LYS A 174 17.53 -7.88 0.63
C LYS A 174 16.63 -8.92 1.30
N ILE A 175 16.71 -9.03 2.62
CA ILE A 175 15.86 -9.97 3.38
C ILE A 175 14.39 -9.57 3.24
N ARG A 176 14.10 -8.26 3.24
CA ARG A 176 12.75 -7.74 3.05
C ARG A 176 12.13 -8.24 1.74
N GLU A 177 12.86 -8.15 0.63
CA GLU A 177 12.37 -8.62 -0.67
C GLU A 177 12.11 -10.13 -0.69
N GLU A 178 13.04 -10.93 -0.15
CA GLU A 178 12.86 -12.39 -0.02
C GLU A 178 11.58 -12.73 0.78
N VAL A 179 11.37 -12.05 1.90
CA VAL A 179 10.20 -12.28 2.76
C VAL A 179 8.90 -11.80 2.10
N ARG A 180 8.91 -10.70 1.33
CA ARG A 180 7.72 -10.25 0.57
C ARG A 180 7.24 -11.36 -0.37
N GLN A 181 8.17 -11.96 -1.12
CA GLN A 181 7.85 -13.05 -2.04
C GLN A 181 7.30 -14.28 -1.30
N GLU A 182 7.88 -14.62 -0.15
CA GLU A 182 7.39 -15.71 0.71
C GLU A 182 5.96 -15.46 1.23
N LEU A 183 5.66 -14.24 1.71
CA LEU A 183 4.33 -13.88 2.18
C LEU A 183 3.29 -14.01 1.07
N ARG A 184 3.59 -13.54 -0.15
CA ARG A 184 2.69 -13.66 -1.30
C ARG A 184 2.51 -15.11 -1.73
N ALA A 185 3.57 -15.92 -1.71
CA ALA A 185 3.50 -17.35 -2.01
C ALA A 185 2.63 -18.09 -0.98
N LEU A 186 2.84 -17.81 0.30
CA LEU A 186 2.09 -18.39 1.41
C LEU A 186 0.59 -18.06 1.31
N GLN A 187 0.25 -16.79 1.05
CA GLN A 187 -1.14 -16.37 0.87
C GLN A 187 -1.79 -17.11 -0.30
N ARG A 188 -1.12 -17.24 -1.45
CA ARG A 188 -1.63 -17.97 -2.62
C ARG A 188 -1.80 -19.47 -2.35
N GLN A 189 -0.86 -20.10 -1.65
CA GLN A 189 -0.90 -21.53 -1.34
C GLN A 189 -2.01 -21.88 -0.34
N THR A 190 -2.28 -20.98 0.61
CA THR A 190 -3.21 -21.23 1.71
C THR A 190 -4.60 -20.63 1.50
N ASN A 191 -4.75 -19.73 0.52
CA ASN A 191 -5.94 -18.93 0.27
C ASN A 191 -6.47 -18.19 1.52
N LEU A 192 -5.55 -17.81 2.40
CA LEU A 192 -5.86 -17.07 3.61
C LEU A 192 -6.06 -15.59 3.28
N THR A 193 -6.87 -14.91 4.08
CA THR A 193 -7.08 -13.47 3.97
C THR A 193 -6.03 -12.73 4.79
N PHE A 194 -5.38 -11.73 4.20
CA PHE A 194 -4.36 -10.91 4.85
C PHE A 194 -4.84 -9.46 4.94
N VAL A 195 -4.71 -8.87 6.13
CA VAL A 195 -4.77 -7.40 6.31
C VAL A 195 -3.38 -6.93 6.73
N TYR A 196 -2.73 -6.18 5.86
CA TYR A 196 -1.33 -5.79 5.96
C TYR A 196 -1.19 -4.29 6.19
N VAL A 197 -0.54 -3.88 7.27
CA VAL A 197 -0.22 -2.46 7.52
C VAL A 197 1.21 -2.18 7.11
N THR A 198 1.41 -1.14 6.31
CA THR A 198 2.73 -0.64 5.98
C THR A 198 2.74 0.87 5.74
N HIS A 199 3.92 1.47 5.89
CA HIS A 199 4.22 2.81 5.41
C HIS A 199 5.04 2.80 4.12
N ASP A 200 5.50 1.63 3.67
CA ASP A 200 6.28 1.43 2.46
C ASP A 200 5.35 1.21 1.25
N GLN A 201 5.49 2.08 0.26
CA GLN A 201 4.63 2.08 -0.92
C GLN A 201 4.95 0.91 -1.86
N GLU A 202 6.22 0.53 -1.96
CA GLU A 202 6.65 -0.58 -2.81
C GLU A 202 6.05 -1.89 -2.28
N GLU A 203 6.00 -2.06 -0.96
CA GLU A 203 5.32 -3.21 -0.34
C GLU A 203 3.86 -3.30 -0.73
N ALA A 204 3.13 -2.20 -0.51
CA ALA A 204 1.71 -2.17 -0.79
C ALA A 204 1.44 -2.41 -2.28
N LEU A 205 2.23 -1.83 -3.19
CA LEU A 205 2.06 -2.01 -4.63
C LEU A 205 2.43 -3.41 -5.11
N ALA A 206 3.44 -4.06 -4.51
CA ALA A 206 3.92 -5.37 -4.94
C ALA A 206 3.08 -6.54 -4.39
N LEU A 207 2.58 -6.43 -3.16
CA LEU A 207 1.93 -7.54 -2.46
C LEU A 207 0.42 -7.57 -2.59
N SER A 208 -0.22 -6.41 -2.70
CA SER A 208 -1.65 -6.28 -2.44
C SER A 208 -2.51 -6.58 -3.65
N ASP A 209 -3.67 -7.15 -3.41
CA ASP A 209 -4.76 -7.19 -4.38
C ASP A 209 -5.53 -5.85 -4.37
N ARG A 210 -5.79 -5.31 -3.17
CA ARG A 210 -6.34 -3.96 -2.97
C ARG A 210 -5.61 -3.23 -1.84
N ILE A 211 -5.55 -1.91 -1.96
CA ILE A 211 -4.91 -0.99 -1.03
C ILE A 211 -5.96 0.04 -0.60
N ALA A 212 -6.10 0.26 0.70
CA ALA A 212 -6.69 1.48 1.26
C ALA A 212 -5.58 2.46 1.61
N VAL A 213 -5.55 3.59 0.91
CA VAL A 213 -4.69 4.72 1.27
C VAL A 213 -5.38 5.51 2.38
N MET A 214 -4.73 5.61 3.53
CA MET A 214 -5.22 6.28 4.73
C MET A 214 -4.49 7.59 4.97
N HIS A 215 -5.25 8.61 5.38
CA HIS A 215 -4.74 9.93 5.73
C HIS A 215 -5.62 10.53 6.83
N ASN A 216 -5.00 11.07 7.89
CA ASN A 216 -5.70 11.72 9.01
C ASN A 216 -6.90 10.91 9.56
N GLY A 217 -6.73 9.60 9.69
CA GLY A 217 -7.74 8.69 10.24
C GLY A 217 -8.87 8.31 9.28
N GLN A 218 -8.83 8.77 8.02
CA GLN A 218 -9.82 8.49 6.98
C GLN A 218 -9.21 7.68 5.84
N VAL A 219 -10.08 7.05 5.04
CA VAL A 219 -9.69 6.38 3.81
C VAL A 219 -9.83 7.36 2.65
N GLU A 220 -8.72 7.71 2.01
CA GLU A 220 -8.69 8.62 0.85
C GLU A 220 -9.07 7.90 -0.44
N GLN A 221 -8.60 6.65 -0.60
CA GLN A 221 -8.87 5.87 -1.80
C GLN A 221 -8.71 4.38 -1.51
N ILE A 222 -9.60 3.57 -2.09
CA ILE A 222 -9.46 2.12 -2.15
C ILE A 222 -9.36 1.69 -3.60
N GLY A 223 -8.40 0.83 -3.93
CA GLY A 223 -8.27 0.31 -5.29
C GLY A 223 -7.17 -0.72 -5.44
N SER A 224 -7.08 -1.32 -6.63
CA SER A 224 -5.93 -2.14 -6.99
C SER A 224 -4.65 -1.31 -7.01
N PRO A 225 -3.45 -1.91 -6.84
CA PRO A 225 -2.18 -1.20 -7.01
C PRO A 225 -2.12 -0.37 -8.31
N LYS A 226 -2.60 -0.95 -9.41
CA LYS A 226 -2.65 -0.28 -10.72
C LYS A 226 -3.57 0.95 -10.70
N THR A 227 -4.72 0.87 -10.05
CA THR A 227 -5.68 1.97 -9.93
C THR A 227 -5.11 3.09 -9.07
N ILE A 228 -4.60 2.75 -7.87
CA ILE A 228 -4.00 3.72 -6.94
C ILE A 228 -2.83 4.47 -7.60
N TYR A 229 -1.98 3.76 -8.35
CA TYR A 229 -0.81 4.35 -8.99
C TYR A 229 -1.15 5.24 -10.19
N ASN A 230 -2.03 4.76 -11.09
CA ASN A 230 -2.31 5.42 -12.37
C ASN A 230 -3.50 6.38 -12.34
N ARG A 231 -4.41 6.23 -11.37
CA ARG A 231 -5.62 7.05 -11.22
C ARG A 231 -5.84 7.39 -9.73
N PRO A 232 -4.92 8.15 -9.11
CA PRO A 232 -5.11 8.66 -7.76
C PRO A 232 -6.39 9.54 -7.71
N ALA A 233 -7.16 9.39 -6.64
CA ALA A 233 -8.44 10.08 -6.46
C ALA A 233 -8.27 11.51 -5.91
N SER A 234 -7.14 11.82 -5.27
CA SER A 234 -6.85 13.13 -4.71
C SER A 234 -5.39 13.52 -4.95
N LEU A 235 -5.09 14.82 -4.83
CA LEU A 235 -3.73 15.33 -4.90
C LEU A 235 -2.83 14.69 -3.83
N PHE A 236 -3.38 14.44 -2.65
CA PHE A 236 -2.68 13.72 -1.59
C PHE A 236 -2.24 12.33 -2.06
N VAL A 237 -3.15 11.51 -2.61
CA VAL A 237 -2.77 10.16 -3.08
C VAL A 237 -1.77 10.23 -4.24
N ALA A 238 -1.93 11.20 -5.14
CA ALA A 238 -1.02 11.40 -6.26
C ALA A 238 0.41 11.73 -5.83
N GLN A 239 0.55 12.60 -4.81
CA GLN A 239 1.85 12.99 -4.24
C GLN A 239 2.42 11.92 -3.32
N PHE A 240 1.54 11.19 -2.63
CA PHE A 240 1.95 10.17 -1.69
C PHE A 240 2.46 8.92 -2.40
N ILE A 241 1.80 8.47 -3.48
CA ILE A 241 2.16 7.21 -4.16
C ILE A 241 3.11 7.48 -5.31
N GLY A 242 4.37 7.02 -5.20
CA GLY A 242 5.36 7.10 -6.27
C GLY A 242 5.79 8.53 -6.60
N LYS A 243 6.71 8.67 -7.57
CA LYS A 243 7.11 9.99 -8.05
C LYS A 243 6.14 10.49 -9.12
N ALA A 244 5.93 11.80 -9.20
CA ALA A 244 5.04 12.43 -10.17
C ALA A 244 5.50 13.85 -10.49
N ASN A 245 5.19 14.31 -11.70
CA ASN A 245 5.28 15.72 -12.06
C ASN A 245 3.89 16.34 -11.94
N PHE A 246 3.84 17.55 -11.41
CA PHE A 246 2.62 18.33 -11.28
C PHE A 246 2.78 19.69 -11.95
N PHE A 247 1.77 20.12 -12.68
CA PHE A 247 1.73 21.46 -13.23
C PHE A 247 0.29 21.93 -13.37
N THR A 248 0.07 23.23 -13.19
CA THR A 248 -1.26 23.84 -13.13
C THR A 248 -1.51 24.66 -14.38
N GLY A 249 -2.72 24.58 -14.93
CA GLY A 249 -3.09 25.36 -16.10
C GLY A 249 -4.60 25.54 -16.24
N GLU A 250 -4.99 26.31 -17.23
CA GLU A 250 -6.39 26.67 -17.50
C GLU A 250 -6.98 25.78 -18.59
N VAL A 251 -8.19 25.27 -18.39
CA VAL A 251 -8.89 24.43 -19.37
C VAL A 251 -9.34 25.29 -20.56
N VAL A 252 -8.81 25.01 -21.75
CA VAL A 252 -9.09 25.81 -22.97
C VAL A 252 -9.94 25.09 -24.00
N ALA A 253 -9.97 23.75 -23.97
CA ALA A 253 -10.86 22.96 -24.81
C ALA A 253 -11.19 21.61 -24.18
N GLN A 254 -12.39 21.11 -24.46
CA GLN A 254 -12.87 19.79 -24.04
C GLN A 254 -13.46 19.08 -25.26
N GLN A 255 -13.02 17.85 -25.50
CA GLN A 255 -13.51 17.00 -26.59
C GLN A 255 -13.67 15.56 -26.10
N ALA A 256 -14.90 15.13 -25.80
CA ALA A 256 -15.20 13.81 -25.27
C ALA A 256 -14.30 13.45 -24.06
N ASP A 257 -13.40 12.48 -24.22
CA ASP A 257 -12.50 11.98 -23.18
C ASP A 257 -11.16 12.74 -23.09
N LEU A 258 -11.00 13.82 -23.86
CA LEU A 258 -9.77 14.61 -23.92
C LEU A 258 -9.99 16.05 -23.45
N LEU A 259 -9.08 16.51 -22.61
CA LEU A 259 -8.95 17.91 -22.19
C LEU A 259 -7.68 18.52 -22.77
N GLN A 260 -7.79 19.77 -23.18
CA GLN A 260 -6.65 20.62 -23.48
C GLN A 260 -6.54 21.70 -22.42
N VAL A 261 -5.35 21.79 -21.84
CA VAL A 261 -5.04 22.72 -20.75
C VAL A 261 -3.87 23.59 -21.18
N ASN A 262 -4.03 24.90 -21.05
CA ASN A 262 -2.96 25.85 -21.26
C ASN A 262 -2.13 25.98 -19.98
N VAL A 263 -0.89 25.51 -20.04
CA VAL A 263 0.09 25.56 -18.95
C VAL A 263 1.21 26.52 -19.39
N ALA A 264 1.23 27.72 -18.82
CA ALA A 264 2.24 28.74 -19.14
C ALA A 264 2.45 28.99 -20.66
N GLY A 265 1.37 28.99 -21.45
CA GLY A 265 1.42 29.17 -22.91
C GLY A 265 1.63 27.89 -23.71
N THR A 266 1.78 26.73 -23.05
CA THR A 266 1.92 25.42 -23.68
C THR A 266 0.61 24.63 -23.59
N LEU A 267 0.14 24.09 -24.72
CA LEU A 267 -1.05 23.24 -24.76
C LEU A 267 -0.69 21.80 -24.37
N VAL A 268 -1.17 21.37 -23.21
CA VAL A 268 -1.05 19.99 -22.72
C VAL A 268 -2.37 19.25 -22.91
N LYS A 269 -2.28 18.01 -23.38
CA LYS A 269 -3.43 17.11 -23.54
C LYS A 269 -3.47 16.13 -22.37
N ALA A 270 -4.66 15.95 -21.80
CA ALA A 270 -4.90 15.04 -20.69
C ALA A 270 -6.20 14.26 -20.89
N THR A 271 -6.31 13.09 -20.26
CA THR A 271 -7.59 12.38 -20.17
C THR A 271 -8.55 13.15 -19.28
N ALA A 272 -9.80 13.30 -19.74
CA ALA A 272 -10.86 13.92 -18.96
C ALA A 272 -11.15 13.10 -17.69
N PRO A 273 -11.20 13.73 -16.50
CA PRO A 273 -11.61 13.05 -15.29
C PRO A 273 -13.13 12.84 -15.29
N THR A 274 -13.62 11.99 -14.37
CA THR A 274 -15.06 11.66 -14.23
C THR A 274 -15.92 12.91 -14.04
N HIS A 275 -15.45 13.86 -13.23
CA HIS A 275 -16.03 15.20 -13.13
C HIS A 275 -15.29 16.14 -14.06
N THR A 276 -15.84 16.38 -15.25
CA THR A 276 -15.13 17.18 -16.24
C THR A 276 -15.11 18.65 -15.84
N PRO A 277 -13.93 19.27 -15.71
CA PRO A 277 -13.77 20.69 -15.42
C PRO A 277 -14.43 21.57 -16.48
N VAL A 278 -14.83 22.77 -16.09
CA VAL A 278 -15.44 23.75 -17.01
C VAL A 278 -14.34 24.50 -17.78
N LEU A 279 -14.67 25.00 -18.98
CA LEU A 279 -13.79 25.91 -19.71
C LEU A 279 -13.41 27.12 -18.83
N GLY A 280 -12.13 27.47 -18.81
CA GLY A 280 -11.56 28.53 -17.96
C GLY A 280 -11.23 28.09 -16.54
N GLU A 281 -11.55 26.86 -16.14
CA GLU A 281 -11.21 26.35 -14.82
C GLU A 281 -9.71 26.06 -14.70
N THR A 282 -9.13 26.42 -13.56
CA THR A 282 -7.74 26.07 -13.23
C THR A 282 -7.68 24.66 -12.70
N VAL A 283 -6.87 23.80 -13.33
CA VAL A 283 -6.74 22.39 -12.96
C VAL A 283 -5.27 22.01 -12.73
N THR A 284 -5.04 21.01 -11.88
CA THR A 284 -3.71 20.41 -11.70
C THR A 284 -3.59 19.15 -12.55
N LEU A 285 -2.59 19.14 -13.41
CA LEU A 285 -2.22 17.98 -14.22
C LEU A 285 -1.14 17.19 -13.51
N MET A 286 -1.19 15.87 -13.70
CA MET A 286 -0.21 14.94 -13.19
C MET A 286 0.26 14.03 -14.31
N ILE A 287 1.57 13.79 -14.37
CA ILE A 287 2.18 12.76 -15.22
C ILE A 287 3.28 12.03 -14.47
N ARG A 288 3.35 10.70 -14.63
CA ARG A 288 4.40 9.90 -14.03
C ARG A 288 5.73 10.07 -14.80
N PRO A 289 6.89 10.16 -14.13
CA PRO A 289 8.18 10.35 -14.78
C PRO A 289 8.51 9.29 -15.84
N GLU A 290 8.14 8.04 -15.61
CA GLU A 290 8.33 6.92 -16.54
C GLU A 290 7.39 6.97 -17.75
N GLN A 291 6.37 7.83 -17.74
CA GLN A 291 5.50 8.08 -18.88
C GLN A 291 5.97 9.24 -19.75
N VAL A 292 6.99 9.99 -19.31
CA VAL A 292 7.62 11.07 -20.08
C VAL A 292 8.72 10.49 -20.96
N GLN A 293 8.53 10.52 -22.27
CA GLN A 293 9.56 10.11 -23.23
C GLN A 293 10.50 11.27 -23.53
N ILE A 294 11.80 11.02 -23.46
CA ILE A 294 12.84 11.99 -23.82
C ILE A 294 13.35 11.68 -25.23
N ARG A 295 13.43 12.70 -26.08
CA ARG A 295 14.02 12.63 -27.42
C ARG A 295 15.00 13.79 -27.62
N ALA A 296 15.90 13.64 -28.60
CA ALA A 296 16.75 14.74 -29.04
C ALA A 296 15.92 15.93 -29.56
N ALA A 297 16.47 17.14 -29.49
CA ALA A 297 15.76 18.42 -29.64
C ALA A 297 14.97 18.62 -30.96
N GLU A 298 15.23 17.85 -32.00
CA GLU A 298 14.55 17.96 -33.29
C GLU A 298 13.64 16.75 -33.52
N VAL A 299 12.41 16.87 -33.03
CA VAL A 299 11.32 15.92 -33.30
C VAL A 299 10.25 16.62 -34.12
N GLU A 300 9.79 15.98 -35.20
CA GLU A 300 8.64 16.49 -35.95
C GLU A 300 7.41 16.63 -35.04
N PRO A 301 6.62 17.70 -35.20
CA PRO A 301 5.39 17.88 -34.45
C PRO A 301 4.43 16.71 -34.69
N ASN A 302 4.05 16.02 -33.62
CA ASN A 302 3.06 14.97 -33.68
C ASN A 302 1.77 15.45 -33.00
N PRO A 303 0.67 15.64 -33.76
CA PRO A 303 -0.58 16.15 -33.19
C PRO A 303 -1.22 15.21 -32.17
N ARG A 304 -0.79 13.94 -32.06
CA ARG A 304 -1.27 13.00 -31.04
C ARG A 304 -0.53 13.10 -29.71
N LEU A 305 0.63 13.75 -29.69
CA LEU A 305 1.47 13.89 -28.50
C LEU A 305 1.41 15.32 -27.97
N THR A 306 1.54 15.45 -26.66
CA THR A 306 2.09 16.69 -26.10
C THR A 306 3.60 16.64 -26.27
N GLN A 307 4.19 17.71 -26.79
CA GLN A 307 5.64 17.84 -26.97
C GLN A 307 6.09 19.16 -26.33
N ILE A 308 7.08 19.09 -25.44
CA ILE A 308 7.61 20.25 -24.72
C ILE A 308 9.13 20.25 -24.83
N SER A 309 9.70 21.38 -25.24
CA SER A 309 11.15 21.57 -25.26
C SER A 309 11.67 21.87 -23.86
N GLY A 310 12.84 21.34 -23.54
CA GLY A 310 13.50 21.56 -22.26
C GLY A 310 15.01 21.41 -22.33
N LYS A 311 15.67 21.68 -21.20
CA LYS A 311 17.11 21.50 -21.03
C LYS A 311 17.37 20.60 -19.83
N THR A 312 18.16 19.55 -20.03
CA THR A 312 18.61 18.69 -18.93
C THR A 312 19.47 19.48 -17.94
N THR A 313 19.09 19.44 -16.66
CA THR A 313 19.79 20.12 -15.57
C THR A 313 20.54 19.17 -14.65
N ALA A 314 20.02 17.95 -14.46
CA ALA A 314 20.68 16.92 -13.67
C ALA A 314 20.30 15.51 -14.14
N VAL A 315 21.24 14.58 -14.02
CA VAL A 315 21.03 13.15 -14.29
C VAL A 315 21.53 12.34 -13.11
N THR A 316 20.67 11.49 -12.57
CA THR A 316 20.93 10.64 -11.42
C THR A 316 20.74 9.18 -11.79
N TYR A 317 21.76 8.35 -11.50
CA TYR A 317 21.68 6.90 -11.66
C TYR A 317 20.95 6.27 -10.47
N VAL A 318 19.90 5.50 -10.75
CA VAL A 318 19.13 4.73 -9.77
C VAL A 318 19.07 3.28 -10.24
N GLY A 319 20.12 2.52 -9.95
CA GLY A 319 20.27 1.15 -10.44
C GLY A 319 20.37 1.10 -11.96
N GLN A 320 19.37 0.50 -12.61
CA GLN A 320 19.27 0.40 -14.07
C GLN A 320 18.50 1.56 -14.72
N LEU A 321 18.07 2.55 -13.93
CA LEU A 321 17.29 3.68 -14.39
C LEU A 321 18.10 4.97 -14.32
N LEU A 322 17.82 5.88 -15.25
CA LEU A 322 18.22 7.27 -15.19
C LEU A 322 17.03 8.12 -14.76
N GLN A 323 17.19 8.88 -13.68
CA GLN A 323 16.29 9.94 -13.30
C GLN A 323 16.87 11.26 -13.79
N ILE A 324 16.13 11.93 -14.66
CA ILE A 324 16.61 13.09 -15.40
C ILE A 324 15.71 14.26 -15.01
N GLN A 325 16.32 15.35 -14.57
CA GLN A 325 15.65 16.62 -14.31
C GLN A 325 15.80 17.52 -15.52
N ILE A 326 14.69 18.08 -15.98
CA ILE A 326 14.59 18.88 -17.19
C ILE A 326 13.86 20.19 -16.86
N GLU A 327 14.51 21.32 -17.15
CA GLU A 327 13.85 22.62 -17.05
C GLU A 327 13.08 22.91 -18.33
N THR A 328 11.80 23.28 -18.21
CA THR A 328 10.90 23.53 -19.35
C THR A 328 10.10 24.82 -19.15
N ALA A 329 9.37 25.25 -20.17
CA ALA A 329 8.45 26.39 -20.07
C ALA A 329 7.31 26.16 -19.07
N VAL A 330 6.98 24.90 -18.75
CA VAL A 330 5.93 24.55 -17.77
C VAL A 330 6.48 24.26 -16.37
N GLY A 331 7.78 24.54 -16.15
CA GLY A 331 8.49 24.29 -14.90
C GLY A 331 9.46 23.13 -14.99
N SER A 332 10.00 22.71 -13.83
CA SER A 332 10.92 21.59 -13.74
C SER A 332 10.18 20.26 -13.78
N LEU A 333 10.55 19.40 -14.73
CA LEU A 333 9.97 18.07 -14.92
C LEU A 333 11.04 17.00 -14.74
N MET A 334 10.62 15.87 -14.19
CA MET A 334 11.43 14.68 -14.05
C MET A 334 10.96 13.61 -15.04
N ALA A 335 11.91 12.99 -15.71
CA ALA A 335 11.67 11.82 -16.56
C ALA A 335 12.50 10.63 -16.07
N THR A 336 11.97 9.42 -16.25
CA THR A 336 12.67 8.18 -15.90
C THR A 336 12.75 7.25 -17.11
N GLN A 337 13.96 6.81 -17.45
CA GLN A 337 14.19 5.88 -18.56
C GLN A 337 15.26 4.84 -18.20
N LEU A 338 15.35 3.75 -18.96
CA LEU A 338 16.42 2.76 -18.81
C LEU A 338 17.78 3.40 -19.08
N SER A 339 18.80 2.95 -18.34
CA SER A 339 20.18 3.40 -18.53
C SER A 339 20.65 3.14 -19.96
N GLY A 340 21.21 4.16 -20.59
CA GLY A 340 21.63 4.15 -21.98
C GLY A 340 22.45 5.40 -22.29
N SER A 341 22.14 6.09 -23.39
CA SER A 341 22.73 7.39 -23.70
C SER A 341 22.25 8.45 -22.72
N ASP A 342 23.18 9.22 -22.16
CA ASP A 342 22.89 10.33 -21.26
C ASP A 342 22.35 11.51 -22.08
N PRO A 343 21.06 11.90 -21.93
CA PRO A 343 20.50 12.98 -22.73
C PRO A 343 20.99 14.32 -22.17
N ALA A 344 22.14 14.78 -22.65
CA ALA A 344 22.72 16.06 -22.30
C ALA A 344 22.19 17.19 -23.20
N GLY A 345 21.96 18.37 -22.60
CA GLY A 345 21.62 19.58 -23.35
C GLY A 345 20.12 19.73 -23.65
N ALA A 346 19.81 20.16 -24.87
CA ALA A 346 18.43 20.41 -25.30
C ALA A 346 17.72 19.10 -25.64
N VAL A 347 16.52 18.93 -25.11
CA VAL A 347 15.69 17.73 -25.27
C VAL A 347 14.25 18.09 -25.54
N THR A 348 13.53 17.18 -26.19
CA THR A 348 12.08 17.24 -26.34
C THR A 348 11.44 16.15 -25.50
N LEU A 349 10.59 16.57 -24.56
CA LEU A 349 9.74 15.69 -23.77
C LEU A 349 8.45 15.42 -24.54
N SER A 350 7.96 14.19 -24.47
CA SER A 350 6.70 13.83 -25.12
C SER A 350 5.90 12.77 -24.39
N TRP A 351 4.57 12.86 -24.48
CA TRP A 351 3.63 11.87 -23.93
C TRP A 351 2.29 11.93 -24.66
N THR A 352 1.48 10.88 -24.47
CA THR A 352 0.09 10.81 -24.92
C THR A 352 -0.86 11.37 -23.86
N ALA A 353 -2.07 11.74 -24.26
CA ALA A 353 -3.07 12.24 -23.32
C ALA A 353 -3.40 11.23 -22.20
N ASP A 354 -3.38 9.92 -22.50
CA ASP A 354 -3.66 8.84 -21.54
C ASP A 354 -2.65 8.74 -20.38
N HIS A 355 -1.48 9.34 -20.54
CA HIS A 355 -0.44 9.41 -19.52
C HIS A 355 -0.54 10.66 -18.65
N CYS A 356 -1.37 11.64 -19.03
CA CYS A 356 -1.57 12.86 -18.29
C CYS A 356 -2.98 12.88 -17.74
N ILE A 357 -3.11 12.90 -16.42
CA ILE A 357 -4.41 12.89 -15.75
C ILE A 357 -4.67 14.24 -15.09
N VAL A 358 -5.93 14.63 -15.04
CA VAL A 358 -6.37 15.77 -14.25
C VAL A 358 -6.65 15.29 -12.84
N ILE A 359 -6.04 15.96 -11.86
CA ILE A 359 -6.33 15.78 -10.45
C ILE A 359 -7.36 16.83 -10.06
N SER A 360 -8.55 16.39 -9.68
CA SER A 360 -9.58 17.27 -9.14
C SER A 360 -9.04 17.94 -7.86
N PRO A 361 -9.38 19.22 -7.62
CA PRO A 361 -9.21 19.80 -6.29
C PRO A 361 -9.93 18.89 -5.29
N SER A 362 -9.27 18.53 -4.19
CA SER A 362 -9.93 17.85 -3.08
C SER A 362 -11.07 18.73 -2.58
N GLU A 363 -12.30 18.17 -2.55
CA GLU A 363 -13.46 18.79 -1.90
C GLU A 363 -13.23 19.06 -0.41
#